data_AF-A0A7X9GPD1-F1
#
_entry.id   AF-A0A7X9GPD1-F1
#
_cell.length_a   1.000
_cell.length_b   1.000
_cell.length_c   1.000
_cell.angle_alpha   90.00
_cell.angle_beta   90.00
_cell.angle_gamma   90.00
#
_symmetry.space_group_name_H-M   'P 1'
#
loop_
_entity.id
_entity.type
_entity.pdbx_description
1 polymer ?
#
loop_
_entity_poly.entity_id
_entity_poly.type
_entity_poly.pdbx_seq_one_letter_code
_entity_poly.pdbx_strand_id
1 'polypeptide(L)'
;MFDFTNPQYWETMGKLLTFSTGETIYMVVVSTILAYVIGVPLGIILVISSPGHIMPNPWIERTLGTVINIFRSIPFIILLVLLIPVTKVI
;
A
#
# COMPACT_ATOMS: atom_id res chain seq x y z
N MET A 1 -16.76 -17.16 23.44
CA MET A 1 -17.48 -17.29 22.15
C MET A 1 -18.55 -16.19 22.00
N PHE A 2 -18.26 -14.95 22.41
CA PHE A 2 -19.24 -13.85 22.51
C PHE A 2 -20.32 -14.08 23.57
N ASP A 3 -20.30 -13.25 24.60
CA ASP A 3 -21.31 -13.23 25.64
C ASP A 3 -22.00 -11.87 25.60
N PHE A 4 -23.05 -11.79 24.78
CA PHE A 4 -23.80 -10.56 24.54
C PHE A 4 -24.63 -10.11 25.74
N THR A 5 -24.76 -10.96 26.76
CA THR A 5 -25.52 -10.67 27.98
C THR A 5 -24.67 -9.99 29.06
N ASN A 6 -23.34 -10.03 28.92
CA ASN A 6 -22.40 -9.40 29.84
C ASN A 6 -22.22 -7.92 29.49
N PRO A 7 -22.51 -6.96 30.41
CA PRO A 7 -22.27 -5.54 30.17
C PRO A 7 -20.82 -5.19 29.83
N GLN A 8 -19.84 -5.91 30.40
CA GLN A 8 -18.41 -5.71 30.16
C GLN A 8 -17.99 -6.04 28.72
N TYR A 9 -18.75 -6.90 28.04
CA TYR A 9 -18.50 -7.27 26.65
C TYR A 9 -18.59 -6.05 25.72
N TRP A 10 -19.64 -5.24 25.89
CA TRP A 10 -19.88 -4.06 25.06
C TRP A 10 -18.82 -2.97 25.29
N GLU A 11 -18.37 -2.78 26.52
CA GLU A 11 -17.26 -1.86 26.81
C GLU A 11 -15.95 -2.31 26.16
N THR A 12 -15.64 -3.60 26.25
CA THR A 12 -14.43 -4.18 25.65
C THR A 12 -14.50 -4.08 24.14
N MET A 13 -15.65 -4.38 23.54
CA MET A 13 -15.88 -4.27 22.10
C MET A 13 -15.72 -2.83 21.62
N GLY A 14 -16.29 -1.86 22.32
CA GLY A 14 -16.12 -0.44 22.01
C GLY A 14 -14.65 0.01 22.04
N LYS A 15 -13.88 -0.45 23.04
CA LYS A 15 -12.44 -0.19 23.13
C LYS A 15 -11.66 -0.84 21.97
N LEU A 16 -11.95 -2.10 21.65
CA LEU A 16 -11.28 -2.81 20.56
C LEU A 16 -11.56 -2.17 19.21
N LEU A 17 -12.82 -1.82 18.92
CA LEU A 17 -13.19 -1.20 17.65
C LEU A 17 -12.54 0.17 17.47
N THR A 18 -12.56 1.01 18.51
CA THR A 18 -11.92 2.34 18.45
C THR A 18 -10.40 2.22 18.31
N PHE A 19 -9.77 1.30 19.04
CA PHE A 19 -8.35 1.02 18.95
C PHE A 19 -7.93 0.52 17.55
N SER A 20 -8.56 -0.55 17.05
CA SER A 20 -8.24 -1.15 15.75
C SER A 20 -8.56 -0.21 14.57
N THR A 21 -9.57 0.64 14.70
CA THR A 21 -9.85 1.69 13.71
C THR A 21 -8.69 2.70 13.68
N GLY A 22 -8.19 3.11 14.84
CA GLY A 22 -7.01 3.96 14.95
C GLY A 22 -5.77 3.34 14.30
N GLU A 23 -5.51 2.06 14.54
CA GLU A 23 -4.40 1.33 13.90
C GLU A 23 -4.56 1.28 12.37
N THR A 24 -5.77 1.03 11.88
CA THR A 24 -6.06 1.01 10.43
C THR A 24 -5.79 2.36 9.80
N ILE A 25 -6.28 3.45 10.42
CA ILE A 25 -6.03 4.82 9.95
C ILE A 25 -4.53 5.10 9.95
N TYR A 26 -3.82 4.75 11.03
CA TYR A 26 -2.38 4.94 11.12
C TYR A 26 -1.64 4.23 9.97
N MET A 27 -1.92 2.95 9.73
CA MET A 27 -1.31 2.17 8.65
C MET A 27 -1.62 2.76 7.27
N VAL A 28 -2.87 3.17 7.02
CA VAL A 28 -3.27 3.77 5.75
C VAL A 28 -2.59 5.12 5.52
N VAL A 29 -2.53 5.99 6.53
CA VAL A 29 -1.90 7.30 6.40
C VAL A 29 -0.41 7.18 6.11
N VAL A 30 0.31 6.38 6.91
CA VAL A 30 1.77 6.20 6.73
C VAL A 30 2.08 5.57 5.37
N SER A 31 1.35 4.51 4.99
CA SER A 31 1.55 3.86 3.69
C SER A 31 1.22 4.78 2.52
N THR A 32 0.16 5.61 2.64
CA THR A 32 -0.20 6.59 1.62
C THR A 32 0.89 7.64 1.45
N ILE A 33 1.43 8.19 2.55
CA ILE A 33 2.51 9.17 2.48
C ILE A 33 3.73 8.60 1.77
N LEU A 34 4.16 7.39 2.15
CA LEU A 34 5.29 6.72 1.51
C LEU A 34 5.02 6.43 0.03
N ALA A 35 3.81 5.96 -0.30
CA ALA A 35 3.39 5.72 -1.68
C ALA A 35 3.37 7.01 -2.51
N TYR A 36 3.00 8.16 -1.93
CA TYR A 36 3.05 9.44 -2.62
C TYR A 36 4.48 9.92 -2.84
N VAL A 37 5.32 9.87 -1.80
CA VAL A 37 6.72 10.32 -1.85
C VAL A 37 7.51 9.57 -2.93
N ILE A 38 7.23 8.28 -3.13
CA ILE A 38 7.92 7.46 -4.14
C ILE A 38 7.15 7.44 -5.46
N GLY A 39 5.84 7.20 -5.40
CA GLY A 39 5.00 7.00 -6.57
C GLY A 39 4.80 8.24 -7.42
N VAL A 40 4.73 9.43 -6.80
CA VAL A 40 4.58 10.69 -7.57
C VAL A 40 5.84 10.98 -8.40
N PRO A 41 7.07 10.99 -7.85
CA PRO A 41 8.27 11.16 -8.67
C PRO A 41 8.39 10.11 -9.78
N LEU A 42 8.16 8.83 -9.49
CA LEU A 42 8.21 7.78 -10.51
C LEU A 42 7.15 7.99 -11.60
N GLY A 43 5.94 8.39 -11.23
CA GLY A 43 4.88 8.72 -12.18
C GLY A 43 5.22 9.92 -13.07
N ILE A 44 5.80 10.98 -12.49
CA ILE A 44 6.27 12.14 -13.25
C ILE A 44 7.36 11.73 -14.23
N ILE A 45 8.37 10.98 -13.78
CA ILE A 45 9.47 10.49 -14.63
C ILE A 45 8.92 9.66 -15.79
N LEU A 46 7.96 8.78 -15.52
CA LEU A 46 7.33 7.97 -16.57
C LEU A 46 6.68 8.87 -17.63
N VAL A 47 5.86 9.85 -17.22
CA VAL A 47 5.14 10.74 -18.14
C VAL A 47 6.09 11.62 -18.94
N ILE A 48 7.10 12.24 -18.32
CA ILE A 48 8.05 13.08 -19.07
C ILE A 48 8.90 12.27 -20.06
N SER A 49 9.10 10.97 -19.78
CA SER A 49 9.86 10.04 -20.63
C SER A 49 9.06 9.49 -21.82
N SER A 50 7.74 9.69 -21.84
CA SER A 50 6.88 9.22 -22.92
C SER A 50 7.09 10.00 -24.24
N PRO A 51 6.77 9.39 -25.39
CA PRO A 51 6.86 10.05 -26.68
C PRO A 51 5.97 11.31 -26.69
N GLY A 52 6.49 12.41 -27.25
CA GLY A 52 5.77 13.69 -27.32
C GLY A 52 5.75 14.51 -26.03
N HIS A 53 6.51 14.12 -24.99
CA HIS A 53 6.68 14.89 -23.75
C HIS A 53 8.05 15.60 -23.71
N ILE A 54 8.38 16.16 -22.54
CA ILE A 54 9.52 17.06 -22.31
C ILE A 54 10.87 16.37 -22.59
N MET A 55 11.02 15.09 -22.22
CA MET A 55 12.29 14.37 -22.33
C MET A 55 12.04 12.92 -22.80
N PRO A 56 11.67 12.71 -24.07
CA PRO A 56 11.29 11.39 -24.56
C PRO A 56 12.46 10.41 -24.48
N ASN A 57 12.29 9.35 -23.69
CA ASN A 57 13.26 8.27 -23.56
C ASN A 57 12.53 6.91 -23.53
N PRO A 58 12.48 6.19 -24.66
CA PRO A 58 11.72 4.94 -24.77
C PRO A 58 12.29 3.82 -23.88
N TRP A 59 13.56 3.89 -23.47
CA TRP A 59 14.14 2.92 -22.55
C TRP A 59 13.65 3.11 -21.12
N ILE A 60 13.63 4.35 -20.63
CA ILE A 60 13.11 4.69 -19.30
C ILE A 60 11.62 4.38 -19.24
N GLU A 61 10.87 4.84 -20.22
CA GLU A 61 9.42 4.63 -20.28
C GLU A 61 9.06 3.14 -20.25
N ARG A 62 9.70 2.32 -21.10
CA ARG A 62 9.41 0.88 -21.16
C ARG A 62 9.80 0.16 -19.88
N THR A 63 11.00 0.39 -19.36
CA THR A 63 11.48 -0.32 -18.16
C THR A 63 10.66 0.06 -16.93
N LEU A 64 10.52 1.36 -16.65
CA LEU A 64 9.77 1.86 -15.51
C LEU A 64 8.28 1.53 -15.64
N GLY A 65 7.71 1.68 -16.84
CA GLY A 65 6.33 1.33 -17.13
C GLY A 65 6.05 -0.17 -16.91
N THR A 66 6.93 -1.06 -17.37
CA THR A 66 6.81 -2.50 -17.11
C THR A 66 6.86 -2.81 -15.62
N VAL A 67 7.83 -2.25 -14.89
CA VAL A 67 7.95 -2.47 -13.44
C VAL A 67 6.69 -1.99 -12.70
N ILE A 68 6.23 -0.77 -12.96
CA ILE A 68 5.01 -0.22 -12.37
C ILE A 68 3.79 -1.10 -12.71
N ASN A 69 3.67 -1.55 -13.96
CA ASN A 69 2.58 -2.42 -14.40
C ASN A 69 2.58 -3.78 -13.69
N ILE A 70 3.75 -4.36 -13.44
CA ILE A 70 3.89 -5.61 -12.67
C ILE A 70 3.40 -5.39 -11.24
N PHE A 71 3.89 -4.36 -10.54
CA PHE A 71 3.45 -4.09 -9.17
C PHE A 71 1.95 -3.81 -9.08
N ARG A 72 1.36 -3.12 -10.06
CA ARG A 72 -0.07 -2.84 -10.11
C ARG A 72 -0.93 -4.08 -10.42
N SER A 73 -0.41 -5.06 -11.15
CA SER A 73 -1.17 -6.24 -11.55
C SER A 73 -1.12 -7.36 -10.49
N ILE A 74 -0.14 -7.33 -9.57
CA ILE A 74 -0.06 -8.29 -8.46
C ILE A 74 -1.24 -8.04 -7.50
N PRO A 75 -2.13 -9.03 -7.28
CA PRO A 75 -3.18 -8.93 -6.28
C PRO A 75 -2.58 -8.76 -4.88
N PHE A 76 -3.20 -7.92 -4.06
CA PHE A 76 -2.71 -7.62 -2.70
C PHE A 76 -2.44 -8.88 -1.86
N ILE A 77 -3.32 -9.88 -1.93
CA ILE A 77 -3.17 -11.15 -1.19
C ILE A 77 -1.88 -11.87 -1.59
N ILE A 78 -1.53 -11.88 -2.88
CA ILE A 78 -0.31 -12.53 -3.38
C ILE A 78 0.92 -11.75 -2.89
N LEU A 79 0.89 -10.42 -2.95
CA LEU A 79 1.97 -9.57 -2.43
C LEU A 79 2.21 -9.80 -0.92
N LEU A 80 1.14 -9.92 -0.14
CA LEU A 80 1.23 -10.21 1.30
C LEU A 80 1.96 -11.53 1.55
N VAL A 81 1.58 -12.60 0.85
CA VAL A 81 2.23 -13.91 0.99
C VAL A 81 3.71 -13.84 0.55
N LEU A 82 4.01 -13.13 -0.53
CA LEU A 82 5.38 -12.92 -1.01
C LEU A 82 6.25 -12.14 -0.02
N LEU A 83 5.65 -11.30 0.84
CA LEU A 83 6.36 -10.56 1.87
C LEU A 83 6.66 -11.37 3.14
N ILE A 84 5.99 -12.51 3.39
CA ILE A 84 6.26 -13.38 4.55
C ILE A 84 7.74 -13.77 4.70
N PRO A 85 8.46 -14.24 3.65
CA PRO A 85 9.89 -14.53 3.80
C PRO A 85 10.71 -13.29 4.10
N VAL A 86 10.35 -12.13 3.55
CA VAL A 86 11.06 -10.85 3.77
C VAL A 86 10.95 -10.42 5.23
N THR A 87 9.75 -10.52 5.82
CA THR A 87 9.52 -10.14 7.22
C THR A 87 10.11 -11.12 8.23
N LYS A 88 10.42 -12.36 7.83
CA LYS A 88 11.08 -13.36 8.69
C LYS A 88 12.61 -13.24 8.74
N VAL A 89 13.21 -12.48 7.82
CA VAL A 89 14.68 -12.30 7.74
C VAL A 89 15.16 -11.18 8.67
N ILE A 90 14.26 -10.29 9.08
CA ILE A 90 14.49 -9.20 10.05
C ILE A 90 13.99 -9.67 11.42
#